data_AF-A0A076HJQ2-F1
#
_entry.id   AF-A0A076HJQ2-F1
#
_cell.length_a   1.000
_cell.length_b   1.000
_cell.length_c   1.000
_cell.angle_alpha   90.00
_cell.angle_beta   90.00
_cell.angle_gamma   90.00
#
_symmetry.space_group_name_H-M   'P 1'
#
loop_
_entity.id
_entity.type
_entity.pdbx_description
1 polymer ?
#
loop_
_entity_poly.entity_id
_entity_poly.type
_entity_poly.pdbx_seq_one_letter_code
_entity_poly.pdbx_strand_id
1 'polypeptide(L)'
;MSESGPGKSSDHPTLLVRDREGHDLLCFLEHLIPLDGQDYALLSPVDTPVSLFRLKDDAEPVPITEVASSEPILSVADVVLQEHDLVLVRSAITLTVSGELDEPDQDDLDELEEDDDVDEDAETFELLVSFMVDSEEYGLYIPLDPFLVLVRMVDGQAVLLSDDELDRVQPLIEAELEEREWPD
;
A
#
# COMPACT_ATOMS: atom_id res chain seq x y z
N MET A 1 28.93 20.97 31.32
CA MET A 1 28.36 19.61 31.30
C MET A 1 26.90 19.79 30.97
N SER A 2 26.58 19.79 29.67
CA SER A 2 25.20 19.97 29.19
C SER A 2 24.76 18.60 28.72
N GLU A 3 23.79 18.01 29.42
CA GLU A 3 23.13 16.78 29.00
C GLU A 3 22.30 17.07 27.74
N SER A 4 22.68 16.41 26.65
CA SER A 4 21.84 16.29 25.46
C SER A 4 20.65 15.39 25.81
N GLY A 5 19.43 15.93 25.77
CA GLY A 5 18.22 15.13 25.81
C GLY A 5 18.07 14.31 24.52
N PRO A 6 17.43 13.13 24.57
CA PRO A 6 17.25 12.31 23.38
C PRO A 6 16.29 13.01 22.42
N GLY A 7 16.60 12.94 21.12
CA GLY A 7 15.72 13.39 20.06
C GLY A 7 14.36 12.69 20.18
N LYS A 8 13.28 13.44 19.99
CA LYS A 8 11.95 12.87 19.80
C LYS A 8 12.00 12.08 18.48
N SER A 9 12.08 10.75 18.53
CA SER A 9 11.53 9.98 17.41
C SER A 9 10.03 10.19 17.46
N SER A 10 9.46 10.65 16.36
CA SER A 10 8.03 10.55 16.13
C SER A 10 7.71 9.07 15.88
N ASP A 11 7.69 8.26 16.94
CA ASP A 11 7.19 6.89 16.86
C ASP A 11 5.67 6.99 16.62
N HIS A 12 5.26 6.99 15.36
CA HIS A 12 3.86 6.74 15.02
C HIS A 12 3.51 5.35 15.54
N PRO A 13 2.45 5.21 16.37
CA PRO A 13 2.12 3.92 16.95
C PRO A 13 1.78 2.92 15.83
N THR A 14 2.38 1.74 15.89
CA THR A 14 2.13 0.68 14.92
C THR A 14 1.10 -0.32 15.41
N LEU A 15 0.30 -0.84 14.48
CA LEU A 15 -0.74 -1.82 14.71
C LEU A 15 -0.57 -3.00 13.75
N LEU A 16 -0.83 -4.20 14.23
CA LEU A 16 -0.84 -5.41 13.42
C LEU A 16 -2.26 -5.70 12.95
N VAL A 17 -2.45 -5.79 11.64
CA VAL A 17 -3.70 -6.21 11.01
C VAL A 17 -3.54 -7.64 10.52
N ARG A 18 -4.53 -8.48 10.76
CA ARG A 18 -4.51 -9.89 10.36
C ARG A 18 -5.73 -10.25 9.53
N ASP A 19 -5.51 -10.91 8.40
CA ASP A 19 -6.58 -11.44 7.57
C ASP A 19 -7.12 -12.79 8.07
N ARG A 20 -8.07 -13.37 7.32
CA ARG A 20 -8.67 -14.67 7.65
C ARG A 20 -7.76 -15.86 7.34
N GLU A 21 -6.76 -15.67 6.49
CA GLU A 21 -5.80 -16.69 6.07
C GLU A 21 -4.60 -16.77 7.03
N GLY A 22 -4.47 -15.77 7.90
CA GLY A 22 -3.45 -15.70 8.95
C GLY A 22 -2.23 -14.86 8.54
N HIS A 23 -2.28 -14.16 7.42
CA HIS A 23 -1.25 -13.20 7.05
C HIS A 23 -1.34 -11.96 7.92
N ASP A 24 -0.20 -11.33 8.12
CA ASP A 24 -0.04 -10.14 8.94
C ASP A 24 0.34 -8.96 8.05
N LEU A 25 -0.18 -7.78 8.37
CA LEU A 25 0.23 -6.50 7.81
C LEU A 25 0.50 -5.54 8.97
N LEU A 26 1.73 -5.04 9.06
CA LEU A 26 2.10 -4.02 10.04
C LEU A 26 1.79 -2.65 9.45
N CYS A 27 1.09 -1.81 10.21
CA CYS A 27 0.70 -0.49 9.77
C CYS A 27 1.03 0.59 10.81
N PHE A 28 1.26 1.82 10.36
CA PHE A 28 1.17 2.99 11.21
C PHE A 28 -0.29 3.39 11.42
N LEU A 29 -0.60 3.91 12.62
CA LEU A 29 -1.87 4.55 12.91
C LEU A 29 -1.84 6.00 12.42
N GLU A 30 -2.60 6.29 11.36
CA GLU A 30 -2.72 7.65 10.80
C GLU A 30 -3.78 8.46 11.57
N HIS A 31 -4.99 7.91 11.65
CA HIS A 31 -6.11 8.57 12.31
C HIS A 31 -6.90 7.62 13.18
N LEU A 32 -7.32 8.11 14.35
CA LEU A 32 -8.33 7.47 15.18
C LEU A 32 -9.64 8.26 15.05
N ILE A 33 -10.71 7.56 14.67
CA ILE A 33 -12.01 8.15 14.33
C ILE A 33 -13.09 7.51 15.22
N PRO A 34 -13.48 8.17 16.33
CA PRO A 34 -14.64 7.77 17.11
C PRO A 34 -15.94 8.02 16.32
N LEU A 35 -16.73 6.98 16.09
CA LEU A 35 -18.01 7.04 15.37
C LEU A 35 -19.05 6.13 16.05
N ASP A 36 -20.21 6.69 16.41
CA ASP A 36 -21.32 5.96 17.05
C ASP A 36 -20.94 5.13 18.29
N GLY A 37 -19.95 5.61 19.05
CA GLY A 37 -19.45 4.93 20.26
C GLY A 37 -18.53 3.74 19.99
N GLN A 38 -18.06 3.60 18.75
CA GLN A 38 -17.02 2.67 18.34
C GLN A 38 -15.82 3.45 17.80
N ASP A 39 -14.61 2.98 18.10
CA ASP A 39 -13.39 3.58 17.55
C ASP A 39 -13.01 2.87 16.25
N TYR A 40 -12.84 3.64 15.18
CA TYR A 40 -12.25 3.20 13.91
C TYR A 40 -10.87 3.81 13.75
N ALA A 41 -10.05 3.21 12.89
CA ALA A 41 -8.75 3.74 12.56
C ALA A 41 -8.47 3.64 11.07
N LEU A 42 -7.82 4.68 10.54
CA LEU A 42 -7.14 4.63 9.25
C LEU A 42 -5.67 4.31 9.50
N LEU A 43 -5.18 3.32 8.77
CA LEU A 43 -3.82 2.81 8.89
C LEU A 43 -3.11 2.88 7.54
N SER A 44 -1.80 3.11 7.56
CA SER A 44 -0.92 3.02 6.39
C SER A 44 0.07 1.87 6.57
N PRO A 45 0.29 1.01 5.56
CA PRO A 45 1.31 -0.02 5.60
C PRO A 45 2.70 0.51 5.95
N VAL A 46 3.46 -0.23 6.78
CA VAL A 46 4.87 0.10 7.06
C VAL A 46 5.76 -0.19 5.85
N ASP A 47 5.50 -1.30 5.17
CA ASP A 47 6.17 -1.67 3.93
C ASP A 47 5.40 -1.10 2.71
N THR A 48 6.09 -0.86 1.60
CA THR A 48 5.50 -0.23 0.41
C THR A 48 4.48 -1.16 -0.26
N PRO A 49 3.21 -0.75 -0.43
CA PRO A 49 2.20 -1.54 -1.14
C PRO A 49 2.57 -1.73 -2.61
N VAL A 50 2.34 -2.93 -3.15
CA VAL A 50 2.53 -3.22 -4.57
C VAL A 50 1.36 -4.02 -5.14
N SER A 51 1.10 -3.81 -6.43
CA SER A 51 0.08 -4.50 -7.21
C SER A 51 0.72 -5.29 -8.34
N LEU A 52 0.26 -6.52 -8.54
CA LEU A 52 0.73 -7.38 -9.64
C LEU A 52 -0.14 -7.16 -10.87
N PHE A 53 0.50 -6.90 -12.00
CA PHE A 53 -0.16 -6.77 -13.30
C PHE A 53 0.40 -7.78 -14.31
N ARG A 54 -0.46 -8.23 -15.21
CA ARG A 54 -0.05 -8.90 -16.45
C ARG A 54 0.09 -7.85 -17.54
N LEU A 55 1.27 -7.80 -18.15
CA LEU A 55 1.56 -6.93 -19.28
C LEU A 55 1.23 -7.68 -20.58
N LYS A 56 0.68 -6.97 -21.56
CA LYS A 56 0.35 -7.52 -22.88
C LYS A 56 0.83 -6.53 -23.93
N ASP A 57 1.41 -7.06 -25.01
CA ASP A 57 1.85 -6.26 -26.15
C ASP A 57 0.70 -5.36 -26.66
N ASP A 58 0.96 -4.05 -26.73
CA ASP A 58 0.05 -3.00 -27.21
C ASP A 58 -1.33 -2.94 -26.50
N ALA A 59 -1.40 -3.35 -25.22
CA ALA A 59 -2.63 -3.25 -24.42
C ALA A 59 -2.35 -2.83 -22.97
N GLU A 60 -3.36 -2.22 -22.35
CA GLU A 60 -3.33 -1.80 -20.94
C GLU A 60 -2.96 -2.96 -20.00
N PRO A 61 -2.13 -2.70 -18.96
CA PRO A 61 -1.82 -3.65 -17.91
C PRO A 61 -3.08 -4.21 -17.25
N VAL A 62 -3.15 -5.54 -17.08
CA VAL A 62 -4.31 -6.19 -16.46
C VAL A 62 -4.00 -6.56 -15.02
N PRO A 63 -4.70 -5.99 -14.01
CA PRO A 63 -4.43 -6.30 -12.61
C PRO A 63 -4.75 -7.76 -12.27
N ILE A 64 -3.90 -8.35 -11.44
CA ILE A 64 -4.04 -9.71 -10.91
C ILE A 64 -4.37 -9.61 -9.42
N THR A 65 -5.65 -9.77 -9.09
CA THR A 65 -6.16 -9.61 -7.71
C THR A 65 -6.19 -10.91 -6.91
N GLU A 66 -6.06 -12.08 -7.55
CA GLU A 66 -6.11 -13.38 -6.90
C GLU A 66 -4.70 -13.95 -6.63
N VAL A 67 -4.15 -13.63 -5.46
CA VAL A 67 -2.80 -14.04 -5.00
C VAL A 67 -2.60 -15.56 -5.01
N ALA A 68 -3.61 -16.34 -4.61
CA ALA A 68 -3.50 -17.81 -4.53
C ALA A 68 -3.26 -18.48 -5.90
N SER A 69 -3.67 -17.84 -6.99
CA SER A 69 -3.44 -18.34 -8.35
C SER A 69 -2.13 -17.85 -8.96
N SER A 70 -1.49 -16.86 -8.35
CA SER A 70 -0.29 -16.20 -8.87
C SER A 70 1.00 -16.60 -8.17
N GLU A 71 0.99 -17.54 -7.21
CA GLU A 71 2.19 -17.94 -6.47
C GLU A 71 3.42 -18.31 -7.34
N PRO A 72 3.27 -19.04 -8.47
CA PRO A 72 4.40 -19.29 -9.37
C PRO A 72 5.00 -18.01 -9.96
N ILE A 73 4.17 -16.99 -10.21
CA ILE A 73 4.58 -15.68 -10.73
C ILE A 73 5.30 -14.91 -9.62
N LEU A 74 4.72 -14.88 -8.41
CA LEU A 74 5.29 -14.18 -7.26
C LEU A 74 6.65 -14.78 -6.83
N SER A 75 6.83 -16.10 -6.98
CA SER A 75 8.12 -16.75 -6.74
C SER A 75 9.22 -16.28 -7.68
N VAL A 76 8.89 -15.87 -8.91
CA VAL A 76 9.86 -15.26 -9.83
C VAL A 76 10.11 -13.81 -9.43
N ALA A 77 9.07 -13.08 -9.05
CA ALA A 77 9.19 -11.72 -8.52
C ALA A 77 10.16 -11.64 -7.33
N ASP A 78 10.11 -12.61 -6.41
CA ASP A 78 11.04 -12.71 -5.27
C ASP A 78 12.51 -12.70 -5.69
N VAL A 79 12.83 -13.37 -6.80
CA VAL A 79 14.22 -13.47 -7.29
C VAL A 79 14.65 -12.15 -7.89
N VAL A 80 13.76 -11.49 -8.64
CA VAL A 80 14.05 -10.21 -9.29
C VAL A 80 14.22 -9.11 -8.25
N LEU A 81 13.34 -9.05 -7.25
CA LEU A 81 13.42 -8.05 -6.18
C LEU A 81 14.70 -8.19 -5.33
N GLN A 82 15.24 -9.39 -5.17
CA GLN A 82 16.53 -9.60 -4.49
C GLN A 82 17.70 -8.92 -5.21
N GLU A 83 17.62 -8.69 -6.52
CA GLU A 83 18.66 -7.93 -7.24
C GLU A 83 18.68 -6.45 -6.84
N HIS A 84 17.59 -5.98 -6.23
CA HIS A 84 17.38 -4.62 -5.73
C HIS A 84 17.39 -4.54 -4.18
N ASP A 85 17.83 -5.59 -3.48
CA ASP A 85 17.79 -5.67 -2.01
C ASP A 85 16.36 -5.54 -1.43
N LEU A 86 15.33 -5.89 -2.22
CA LEU A 86 13.92 -5.83 -1.86
C LEU A 86 13.36 -7.24 -1.55
N VAL A 87 12.36 -7.30 -0.68
CA VAL A 87 11.67 -8.54 -0.29
C VAL A 87 10.16 -8.39 -0.47
N LEU A 88 9.56 -9.23 -1.30
CA LEU A 88 8.11 -9.27 -1.46
C LEU A 88 7.45 -10.03 -0.30
N VAL A 89 6.52 -9.36 0.37
CA VAL A 89 5.78 -9.88 1.51
C VAL A 89 4.33 -10.14 1.10
N ARG A 90 3.87 -11.37 1.35
CA ARG A 90 2.45 -11.76 1.18
C ARG A 90 1.71 -11.33 2.43
N SER A 91 1.45 -10.03 2.54
CA SER A 91 0.85 -9.44 3.72
C SER A 91 -0.68 -9.60 3.71
N ALA A 92 -1.33 -9.32 4.83
CA ALA A 92 -2.79 -9.22 4.84
C ALA A 92 -3.24 -8.12 3.87
N ILE A 93 -4.38 -8.32 3.19
CA ILE A 93 -5.06 -7.31 2.34
C ILE A 93 -4.36 -7.03 1.01
N THR A 94 -3.05 -6.78 1.02
CA THR A 94 -2.28 -6.40 -0.18
C THR A 94 -0.89 -7.06 -0.19
N LEU A 95 -0.22 -7.04 -1.34
CA LEU A 95 1.21 -7.35 -1.39
C LEU A 95 1.99 -6.12 -0.94
N THR A 96 3.09 -6.32 -0.22
CA THR A 96 4.02 -5.24 0.13
C THR A 96 5.45 -5.62 -0.20
N VAL A 97 6.29 -4.63 -0.37
CA VAL A 97 7.74 -4.79 -0.55
C VAL A 97 8.46 -4.12 0.61
N SER A 98 9.33 -4.89 1.26
CA SER A 98 10.20 -4.40 2.33
C SER A 98 11.61 -4.20 1.79
N GLY A 99 12.23 -3.07 2.15
CA GLY A 99 13.56 -2.67 1.69
C GLY A 99 13.62 -1.16 1.45
N GLU A 100 14.77 -0.67 1.02
CA GLU A 100 14.95 0.73 0.65
C GLU A 100 14.71 0.86 -0.86
N LEU A 101 13.72 1.68 -1.24
CA LEU A 101 13.51 2.04 -2.65
C LEU A 101 14.37 3.25 -2.97
N ASP A 102 15.02 3.23 -4.13
CA ASP A 102 15.72 4.40 -4.63
C ASP A 102 14.69 5.47 -5.00
N GLU A 103 14.96 6.73 -4.64
CA GLU A 103 14.14 7.86 -5.10
C GLU A 103 14.35 8.01 -6.61
N PRO A 104 13.28 8.27 -7.40
CA PRO A 104 13.44 8.54 -8.82
C PRO A 104 14.37 9.75 -9.02
N ASP A 105 15.29 9.65 -9.98
CA ASP A 105 16.19 10.75 -10.30
C ASP A 105 15.38 11.93 -10.87
N GLN A 106 15.80 13.17 -10.59
CA GLN A 106 15.10 14.37 -11.07
C GLN A 106 14.97 14.43 -12.61
N ASP A 107 15.93 13.82 -13.33
CA ASP A 107 15.88 13.76 -14.79
C ASP A 107 14.74 12.83 -15.28
N ASP A 108 14.40 11.76 -14.54
CA ASP A 108 13.29 10.85 -14.86
C ASP A 108 11.93 11.52 -14.58
N LEU A 109 11.85 12.35 -13.54
CA LEU A 109 10.67 13.15 -13.22
C LEU A 109 10.38 14.21 -14.30
N ASP A 110 11.43 14.86 -14.80
CA ASP A 110 11.31 15.89 -15.85
C ASP A 110 10.85 15.29 -17.20
N GLU A 111 11.22 14.04 -17.52
CA GLU A 111 10.76 13.35 -18.75
C GLU A 111 9.27 12.98 -18.70
N LEU A 112 8.73 12.66 -17.51
CA LEU A 112 7.29 12.39 -17.33
C LEU A 112 6.42 13.65 -17.51
N GLU A 113 6.97 14.85 -17.26
CA GLU A 113 6.25 16.11 -17.44
C GLU A 113 6.22 16.61 -18.91
N GLU A 114 7.14 16.13 -19.77
CA GLU A 114 7.30 16.61 -21.15
C GLU A 114 6.56 15.76 -22.21
N ASP A 115 6.09 14.56 -21.88
CA ASP A 115 5.38 13.69 -22.83
C ASP A 115 3.86 13.86 -22.71
N ASP A 116 3.24 14.62 -23.63
CA ASP A 116 1.76 14.80 -23.71
C ASP A 116 0.99 13.47 -24.04
N ASP A 117 1.72 12.35 -24.21
CA ASP A 117 1.24 10.99 -24.49
C ASP A 117 1.52 10.02 -23.32
N VAL A 118 1.77 10.48 -22.08
CA VAL A 118 1.80 9.56 -20.93
C VAL A 118 0.44 8.87 -20.83
N ASP A 119 0.45 7.53 -20.82
CA ASP A 119 -0.74 6.72 -20.60
C ASP A 119 -1.42 7.17 -19.30
N GLU A 120 -2.74 7.44 -19.30
CA GLU A 120 -3.47 7.94 -18.11
C GLU A 120 -3.25 7.02 -16.87
N ASP A 121 -2.92 5.75 -17.11
CA ASP A 121 -2.58 4.77 -16.06
C ASP A 121 -1.22 5.02 -15.38
N ALA A 122 -0.27 5.67 -16.06
CA ALA A 122 1.01 6.08 -15.46
C ALA A 122 0.83 7.14 -14.37
N GLU A 123 -0.30 7.86 -14.37
CA GLU A 123 -0.64 8.81 -13.31
C GLU A 123 -1.09 8.12 -12.01
N THR A 124 -1.47 6.84 -12.06
CA THR A 124 -1.97 6.11 -10.88
C THR A 124 -0.96 5.11 -10.31
N PHE A 125 -0.03 4.62 -11.14
CA PHE A 125 0.91 3.58 -10.76
C PHE A 125 2.32 3.82 -11.30
N GLU A 126 3.33 3.49 -10.48
CA GLU A 126 4.74 3.49 -10.85
C GLU A 126 5.25 2.05 -11.02
N LEU A 127 5.92 1.74 -12.13
CA LEU A 127 6.51 0.42 -12.35
C LEU A 127 7.73 0.21 -11.45
N LEU A 128 7.67 -0.75 -10.54
CA LEU A 128 8.80 -1.12 -9.68
C LEU A 128 9.76 -2.08 -10.40
N VAL A 129 9.24 -3.21 -10.89
CA VAL A 129 10.02 -4.21 -11.64
C VAL A 129 9.12 -4.94 -12.63
N SER A 130 9.66 -5.31 -13.79
CA SER A 130 9.01 -6.23 -14.74
C SER A 130 9.82 -7.52 -14.90
N PHE A 131 9.12 -8.62 -15.20
CA PHE A 131 9.73 -9.94 -15.31
C PHE A 131 8.89 -10.90 -16.16
N MET A 132 9.54 -11.94 -16.69
CA MET A 132 8.93 -12.92 -17.59
C MET A 132 8.64 -14.23 -16.86
N VAL A 133 7.42 -14.76 -17.04
CA VAL A 133 7.01 -16.08 -16.55
C VAL A 133 6.26 -16.81 -17.67
N ASP A 134 6.71 -18.00 -18.03
CA ASP A 134 6.09 -18.83 -19.08
C ASP A 134 5.80 -18.09 -20.42
N SER A 135 6.69 -17.17 -20.80
CA SER A 135 6.57 -16.32 -22.01
C SER A 135 5.46 -15.26 -21.96
N GLU A 136 4.92 -14.99 -20.77
CA GLU A 136 4.10 -13.82 -20.47
C GLU A 136 4.91 -12.83 -19.63
N GLU A 137 4.66 -11.55 -19.82
CA GLU A 137 5.29 -10.47 -19.07
C GLU A 137 4.40 -10.01 -17.91
N TYR A 138 5.02 -9.76 -16.77
CA TYR A 138 4.36 -9.32 -15.55
C TYR A 138 5.13 -8.13 -14.96
N GLY A 139 4.42 -7.29 -14.22
CA GLY A 139 5.02 -6.15 -13.51
C GLY A 139 4.47 -6.02 -12.10
N LEU A 140 5.33 -5.63 -11.17
CA LEU A 140 4.93 -5.10 -9.87
C LEU A 140 4.92 -3.58 -9.96
N TYR A 141 3.82 -2.99 -9.50
CA TYR A 141 3.61 -1.55 -9.55
C TYR A 141 3.32 -1.01 -8.16
N ILE A 142 3.86 0.17 -7.84
CA ILE A 142 3.56 0.93 -6.63
C ILE A 142 2.39 1.86 -6.95
N PRO A 143 1.27 1.82 -6.19
CA PRO A 143 0.23 2.82 -6.31
C PRO A 143 0.75 4.20 -5.92
N LEU A 144 0.50 5.22 -6.74
CA LEU A 144 0.85 6.61 -6.44
C LEU A 144 -0.10 7.22 -5.41
N ASP A 145 -1.36 6.75 -5.39
CA ASP A 145 -2.32 7.11 -4.35
C ASP A 145 -2.00 6.44 -3.00
N PRO A 146 -2.17 7.14 -1.86
CA PRO A 146 -1.96 6.56 -0.54
C PRO A 146 -2.82 5.32 -0.28
N PHE A 147 -2.19 4.22 0.10
CA PHE A 147 -2.91 3.00 0.49
C PHE A 147 -3.35 3.06 1.94
N LEU A 148 -4.65 3.21 2.18
CA LEU A 148 -5.24 3.29 3.51
C LEU A 148 -6.06 2.05 3.85
N VAL A 149 -5.89 1.54 5.07
CA VAL A 149 -6.65 0.42 5.62
C VAL A 149 -7.58 0.92 6.72
N LEU A 150 -8.88 0.79 6.51
CA LEU A 150 -9.89 1.10 7.52
C LEU A 150 -10.17 -0.13 8.40
N VAL A 151 -9.97 0.04 9.71
CA VAL A 151 -10.20 -1.00 10.71
C VAL A 151 -11.10 -0.51 11.83
N ARG A 152 -11.69 -1.46 12.55
CA ARG A 152 -12.33 -1.21 13.84
C ARG A 152 -11.37 -1.53 14.97
N MET A 153 -11.32 -0.68 15.97
CA MET A 153 -10.55 -0.92 17.19
C MET A 153 -11.41 -1.67 18.20
N VAL A 154 -10.95 -2.85 18.62
CA VAL A 154 -11.62 -3.67 19.65
C VAL A 154 -10.57 -4.05 20.69
N ASP A 155 -10.74 -3.57 21.93
CA ASP A 155 -9.81 -3.81 23.04
C ASP A 155 -8.34 -3.49 22.68
N GLY A 156 -8.13 -2.45 21.87
CA GLY A 156 -6.80 -2.01 21.41
C GLY A 156 -6.24 -2.80 20.22
N GLN A 157 -7.01 -3.71 19.62
CA GLN A 157 -6.63 -4.49 18.45
C GLN A 157 -7.33 -3.97 17.19
N ALA A 158 -6.61 -3.93 16.07
CA ALA A 158 -7.15 -3.61 14.76
C ALA A 158 -7.87 -4.83 14.18
N VAL A 159 -9.17 -4.69 13.92
CA VAL A 159 -10.01 -5.74 13.35
C VAL A 159 -10.53 -5.29 11.99
N LEU A 160 -10.30 -6.13 10.98
CA LEU A 160 -10.83 -5.89 9.63
C LEU A 160 -12.35 -5.87 9.62
N LEU A 161 -12.90 -4.89 8.90
CA LEU A 161 -14.33 -4.81 8.62
C LEU A 161 -14.71 -5.87 7.58
N SER A 162 -15.95 -6.36 7.65
CA SER A 162 -16.53 -7.05 6.47
C SER A 162 -16.92 -6.04 5.41
N ASP A 163 -17.02 -6.45 4.15
CA ASP A 163 -17.48 -5.61 3.04
C ASP A 163 -18.79 -4.86 3.36
N ASP A 164 -19.79 -5.57 3.92
CA ASP A 164 -21.08 -4.98 4.34
C ASP A 164 -20.94 -3.88 5.44
N GLU A 165 -19.89 -3.96 6.26
CA GLU A 165 -19.60 -2.98 7.31
C GLU A 165 -18.82 -1.81 6.73
N LEU A 166 -17.85 -2.10 5.84
CA LEU A 166 -17.07 -1.11 5.12
C LEU A 166 -17.97 -0.18 4.29
N ASP A 167 -18.88 -0.73 3.48
CA ASP A 167 -19.83 0.04 2.64
C ASP A 167 -20.69 1.02 3.44
N ARG A 168 -20.97 0.70 4.71
CA ARG A 168 -21.80 1.54 5.59
C ARG A 168 -20.97 2.58 6.34
N VAL A 169 -19.77 2.20 6.77
CA VAL A 169 -18.93 3.01 7.64
C VAL A 169 -18.08 3.99 6.84
N GLN A 170 -17.56 3.59 5.68
CA GLN A 170 -16.67 4.42 4.88
C GLN A 170 -17.24 5.83 4.58
N PRO A 171 -18.49 5.99 4.11
CA PRO A 171 -19.04 7.32 3.86
C PRO A 171 -19.15 8.20 5.11
N LEU A 172 -19.32 7.58 6.28
CA LEU A 172 -19.39 8.30 7.56
C LEU A 172 -18.01 8.74 8.03
N ILE A 173 -17.00 7.89 7.82
CA ILE A 173 -15.60 8.22 8.12
C ILE A 173 -15.11 9.36 7.23
N GLU A 174 -15.40 9.31 5.93
CA GLU A 174 -15.04 10.38 4.99
C GLU A 174 -15.66 11.72 5.41
N ALA A 175 -16.95 11.73 5.76
CA ALA A 175 -17.63 12.94 6.24
C ALA A 175 -17.01 13.50 7.54
N GLU A 176 -16.65 12.62 8.49
CA GLU A 176 -16.02 13.01 9.76
C GLU A 176 -14.60 13.55 9.58
N LEU A 177 -13.84 13.05 8.59
CA LEU A 177 -12.51 13.56 8.26
C LEU A 177 -12.57 14.92 7.57
N GLU A 178 -13.50 15.10 6.62
CA GLU A 178 -13.70 16.38 5.94
C GLU A 178 -14.07 17.50 6.91
N GLU A 179 -14.94 17.23 7.89
CA GLU A 179 -15.30 18.20 8.94
C GLU A 179 -14.09 18.59 9.82
N ARG A 180 -13.13 17.69 10.04
CA ARG A 180 -11.92 17.94 10.84
C ARG A 180 -10.87 18.75 10.09
N GLU A 181 -10.73 18.54 8.79
CA GLU A 181 -9.80 19.30 7.94
C GLU A 181 -10.26 20.73 7.72
N TRP A 182 -11.58 20.99 7.77
CA TRP A 182 -12.17 22.31 7.55
C TRP A 182 -13.07 22.79 8.70
N PRO A 183 -12.52 23.03 9.91
CA PRO A 183 -13.32 23.56 11.00
C PRO A 183 -13.79 24.99 10.67
N ASP A 184 -15.11 25.22 10.68
CA ASP A 184 -15.78 26.53 10.51
C ASP A 184 -15.17 27.67 11.38
#